data_AF-A0AA37FFQ6-F1
#
_entry.id   AF-A0AA37FFQ6-F1
#
_cell.length_a   1.000
_cell.length_b   1.000
_cell.length_c   1.000
_cell.angle_alpha   90.00
_cell.angle_beta   90.00
_cell.angle_gamma   90.00
#
_symmetry.space_group_name_H-M   'P 1'
#
loop_
_entity.id
_entity.type
_entity.pdbx_description
1 polymer ?
#
loop_
_entity_poly.entity_id
_entity_poly.type
_entity_poly.pdbx_seq_one_letter_code
_entity_poly.pdbx_strand_id
1 'polypeptide(L)'
;MYVFANKVECVIYDKDVLRMPSLKQLYRVGGMTALLAATLTSQRELAQTAQLYGDHSFLTFVLTDGQENASHRCPGAPSQKPKELVAAVAQMIETQQDNWTLAVLVPDQMGKREAMQYGFPKDNIAIWDATSTQGLQEAGQVIQEATEKFMVGRTQGIRGSRSVFSMSAEVVNKDTIKAAGLTPLNPSDYHLIPVTRDAAIRDWIVSSGHTYRTGGAFYQLSKSEKIQPRKQIAVLEKKTDRIYTGPQARILLGLPDVEARIKPDHNDDFTIFVQSTSVNRKLAPNTRVLFMP
;
A
#
# COMPACT_ATOMS: atom_id res chain seq x y z
N MET A 1 -6.65 -7.74 19.99
CA MET A 1 -7.74 -8.03 19.04
C MET A 1 -9.07 -7.65 19.66
N TYR A 2 -9.82 -6.82 18.95
CA TYR A 2 -11.14 -6.38 19.34
C TYR A 2 -12.15 -6.92 18.34
N VAL A 3 -13.29 -7.38 18.85
CA VAL A 3 -14.47 -7.63 18.01
C VAL A 3 -15.47 -6.52 18.27
N PHE A 4 -16.20 -6.11 17.24
CA PHE A 4 -17.15 -5.01 17.37
C PHE A 4 -18.40 -5.24 16.52
N ALA A 5 -19.54 -4.88 17.10
CA ALA A 5 -20.83 -4.78 16.43
C ALA A 5 -21.54 -3.50 16.93
N ASN A 6 -22.54 -3.60 17.80
CA ASN A 6 -23.09 -2.46 18.55
C ASN A 6 -22.29 -2.11 19.83
N LYS A 7 -21.38 -3.00 20.23
CA LYS A 7 -20.44 -2.85 21.34
C LYS A 7 -19.04 -3.23 20.88
N VAL A 8 -18.03 -2.75 21.59
CA VAL A 8 -16.62 -3.09 21.37
C VAL A 8 -16.16 -4.00 22.51
N GLU A 9 -15.58 -5.15 22.16
CA GLU A 9 -15.10 -6.12 23.14
C GLU A 9 -13.65 -6.51 22.85
N CYS A 10 -12.78 -6.35 23.83
CA CYS A 10 -11.41 -6.85 23.78
C CYS A 10 -11.42 -8.35 24.11
N VAL A 11 -11.19 -9.19 23.11
CA VAL A 11 -11.22 -10.66 23.28
C VAL A 11 -9.83 -11.26 23.44
N ILE A 12 -8.81 -10.55 22.95
CA ILE A 12 -7.41 -10.95 23.08
C ILE A 12 -6.59 -9.68 23.30
N TYR A 13 -5.88 -9.62 24.41
CA TYR A 13 -4.95 -8.53 24.71
C TYR A 13 -3.65 -9.14 25.21
N ASP A 14 -2.52 -8.58 24.75
CA ASP A 14 -1.17 -8.94 25.19
C ASP A 14 -0.96 -10.46 25.37
N LYS A 15 -1.06 -11.20 24.26
CA LYS A 15 -0.86 -12.66 24.24
C LYS A 15 0.27 -13.04 23.30
N ASP A 16 1.01 -14.05 23.70
CA ASP A 16 1.95 -14.77 22.84
C ASP A 16 1.22 -15.35 21.61
N VAL A 17 1.78 -15.07 20.43
CA VAL A 17 1.29 -15.58 19.13
C VAL A 17 1.14 -17.09 19.12
N LEU A 18 2.04 -17.83 19.78
CA LEU A 18 2.01 -19.29 19.84
C LEU A 18 0.85 -19.84 20.69
N ARG A 19 0.16 -18.96 21.43
CA ARG A 19 -0.95 -19.30 22.34
C ARG A 19 -2.25 -18.61 21.97
N MET A 20 -2.37 -18.19 20.70
CA MET A 20 -3.57 -17.51 20.22
C MET A 20 -4.78 -18.45 20.20
N PRO A 21 -5.88 -18.12 20.90
CA PRO A 21 -7.09 -18.92 20.86
C PRO A 21 -7.78 -18.79 19.49
N SER A 22 -8.55 -19.80 19.11
CA SER A 22 -9.33 -19.76 17.86
C SER A 22 -10.40 -18.66 17.91
N LEU A 23 -10.46 -17.87 16.84
CA LEU A 23 -11.45 -16.79 16.70
C LEU A 23 -12.85 -17.28 16.31
N LYS A 24 -12.97 -18.54 15.90
CA LYS A 24 -14.22 -19.13 15.39
C LYS A 24 -15.40 -18.98 16.36
N GLN A 25 -15.12 -18.99 17.66
CA GLN A 25 -16.14 -18.87 18.71
C GLN A 25 -16.31 -17.43 19.23
N LEU A 26 -15.40 -16.52 18.85
CA LEU A 26 -15.33 -15.16 19.37
C LEU A 26 -15.93 -14.13 18.41
N TYR A 27 -16.02 -14.45 17.12
CA TYR A 27 -16.68 -13.61 16.12
C TYR A 27 -18.18 -13.93 16.05
N ARG A 28 -19.03 -12.90 16.23
CA ARG A 28 -20.47 -12.99 16.07
C ARG A 28 -20.94 -11.92 15.11
N VAL A 29 -21.65 -12.32 14.05
CA VAL A 29 -22.28 -11.38 13.13
C VAL A 29 -23.42 -10.65 13.84
N GLY A 30 -23.46 -9.33 13.67
CA GLY A 30 -24.54 -8.48 14.12
C GLY A 30 -24.72 -7.35 13.12
N GLY A 31 -25.96 -6.96 12.81
CA GLY A 31 -26.25 -5.98 11.75
C GLY A 31 -25.84 -4.53 12.05
N MET A 32 -24.96 -4.31 13.03
CA MET A 32 -24.52 -3.00 13.51
C MET A 32 -22.99 -2.94 13.53
N THR A 33 -22.43 -1.78 13.24
CA THR A 33 -20.99 -1.56 13.08
C THR A 33 -20.54 -0.31 13.84
N ALA A 34 -19.89 -0.53 14.98
CA ALA A 34 -19.28 0.51 15.83
C ALA A 34 -17.80 0.72 15.46
N LEU A 35 -17.53 1.02 14.19
CA LEU A 35 -16.21 1.18 13.60
C LEU A 35 -15.37 2.26 14.31
N LEU A 36 -15.93 3.45 14.51
CA LEU A 36 -15.21 4.58 15.11
C LEU A 36 -14.89 4.30 16.58
N ALA A 37 -15.86 3.78 17.34
CA ALA A 37 -15.67 3.43 18.75
C ALA A 37 -14.64 2.30 18.90
N ALA A 38 -14.66 1.29 18.02
CA ALA A 38 -13.68 0.20 18.03
C ALA A 38 -12.28 0.71 17.72
N THR A 39 -12.15 1.60 16.73
CA THR A 39 -10.88 2.22 16.36
C THR A 39 -10.32 3.01 17.53
N LEU A 40 -11.09 3.96 18.10
CA LEU A 40 -10.63 4.79 19.22
C LEU A 40 -10.28 3.98 20.45
N THR A 41 -11.13 3.01 20.82
CA THR A 41 -10.90 2.16 22.00
C THR A 41 -9.64 1.33 21.85
N SER A 42 -9.49 0.65 20.70
CA SER A 42 -8.34 -0.22 20.46
C SER A 42 -7.02 0.55 20.43
N GLN A 43 -6.97 1.72 19.79
CA GLN A 43 -5.76 2.54 19.73
C GLN A 43 -5.42 3.14 21.10
N ARG A 44 -6.42 3.64 21.84
CA ARG A 44 -6.21 4.18 23.19
C ARG A 44 -5.65 3.13 24.15
N GLU A 45 -6.21 1.92 24.13
CA GLU A 45 -5.74 0.82 24.98
C GLU A 45 -4.35 0.33 24.55
N LEU A 46 -4.10 0.18 23.25
CA LEU A 46 -2.78 -0.18 22.75
C LEU A 46 -1.70 0.86 23.12
N ALA A 47 -2.06 2.15 23.15
CA ALA A 47 -1.16 3.23 23.54
C ALA A 47 -0.71 3.18 25.02
N GLN A 48 -1.36 2.36 25.85
CA GLN A 48 -0.94 2.11 27.24
C GLN A 48 0.28 1.18 27.33
N THR A 49 0.73 0.59 26.21
CA THR A 49 1.95 -0.22 26.16
C THR A 49 3.16 0.63 26.55
N ALA A 50 3.93 0.18 27.54
CA ALA A 50 5.14 0.88 27.99
C ALA A 50 6.22 0.85 26.88
N GLN A 51 6.73 2.02 26.51
CA GLN A 51 7.67 2.17 25.38
C GLN A 51 9.08 2.61 25.76
N LEU A 52 9.34 2.90 27.05
CA LEU A 52 10.55 3.61 27.52
C LEU A 52 11.88 2.91 27.15
N TYR A 53 11.88 1.57 27.12
CA TYR A 53 13.11 0.78 26.94
C TYR A 53 13.09 -0.12 25.69
N GLY A 54 12.10 0.04 24.80
CA GLY A 54 11.93 -0.81 23.62
C GLY A 54 11.72 -0.04 22.33
N ASP A 55 12.24 -0.57 21.22
CA ASP A 55 11.92 -0.05 19.89
C ASP A 55 10.55 -0.56 19.43
N HIS A 56 9.49 0.11 19.89
CA HIS A 56 8.11 -0.25 19.54
C HIS A 56 7.65 0.41 18.25
N SER A 57 6.99 -0.39 17.43
CA SER A 57 6.14 0.08 16.34
C SER A 57 4.83 -0.68 16.37
N PHE A 58 3.76 0.02 16.07
CA PHE A 58 2.40 -0.51 16.17
C PHE A 58 1.78 -0.60 14.78
N LEU A 59 1.34 -1.81 14.42
CA LEU A 59 0.59 -2.07 13.20
C LEU A 59 -0.79 -2.60 13.58
N THR A 60 -1.83 -1.85 13.23
CA THR A 60 -3.22 -2.25 13.46
C THR A 60 -4.00 -2.28 12.14
N PHE A 61 -4.76 -3.35 11.95
CA PHE A 61 -5.74 -3.47 10.87
C PHE A 61 -7.15 -3.49 11.45
N VAL A 62 -8.04 -2.69 10.87
CA VAL A 62 -9.48 -2.70 11.13
C VAL A 62 -10.16 -3.36 9.94
N LEU A 63 -10.86 -4.47 10.14
CA LEU A 63 -11.59 -5.18 9.10
C LEU A 63 -13.09 -5.04 9.36
N THR A 64 -13.83 -4.46 8.43
CA THR A 64 -15.29 -4.29 8.53
C THR A 64 -15.98 -4.70 7.23
N ASP A 65 -17.12 -5.37 7.36
CA ASP A 65 -18.03 -5.75 6.27
C ASP A 65 -19.17 -4.74 6.05
N GLY A 66 -19.24 -3.71 6.91
CA GLY A 66 -20.29 -2.70 6.88
C GLY A 66 -19.79 -1.29 7.18
N GLN A 67 -20.69 -0.33 6.98
CA GLN A 67 -20.49 1.09 7.25
C GLN A 67 -20.75 1.42 8.73
N GLU A 68 -20.08 2.45 9.23
CA GLU A 68 -20.30 2.95 10.59
C GLU A 68 -21.76 3.36 10.82
N ASN A 69 -22.42 2.74 11.82
CA ASN A 69 -23.81 3.08 12.17
C ASN A 69 -24.16 2.93 13.67
N ALA A 70 -23.19 2.58 14.52
CA ALA A 70 -23.45 2.16 15.90
C ALA A 70 -22.58 2.82 16.97
N SER A 71 -21.45 3.44 16.61
CA SER A 71 -20.47 3.98 17.56
C SER A 71 -21.06 5.02 18.52
N HIS A 72 -21.99 5.85 18.05
CA HIS A 72 -22.68 6.85 18.87
C HIS A 72 -23.58 6.26 19.96
N ARG A 73 -23.94 4.98 19.86
CA ARG A 73 -24.68 4.20 20.86
C ARG A 73 -23.81 3.17 21.57
N CYS A 74 -22.53 3.06 21.20
CA CYS A 74 -21.63 2.07 21.77
C CYS A 74 -21.29 2.45 23.21
N PRO A 75 -21.47 1.54 24.19
CA PRO A 75 -20.98 1.74 25.54
C PRO A 75 -19.47 2.00 25.55
N GLY A 76 -19.02 2.98 26.33
CA GLY A 76 -17.61 3.34 26.44
C GLY A 76 -17.06 4.21 25.29
N ALA A 77 -17.87 4.57 24.30
CA ALA A 77 -17.49 5.54 23.28
C ALA A 77 -17.23 6.92 23.90
N PRO A 78 -16.23 7.69 23.44
CA PRO A 78 -15.88 8.98 24.02
C PRO A 78 -16.92 10.08 23.77
N SER A 79 -17.84 9.87 22.82
CA SER A 79 -18.98 10.75 22.57
C SER A 79 -20.17 9.97 22.01
N GLN A 80 -21.38 10.47 22.29
CA GLN A 80 -22.63 9.99 21.69
C GLN A 80 -23.01 10.77 20.42
N LYS A 81 -22.20 11.73 19.97
CA LYS A 81 -22.45 12.50 18.75
C LYS A 81 -21.57 12.00 17.61
N PRO A 82 -22.16 11.57 16.47
CA PRO A 82 -21.38 11.04 15.34
C PRO A 82 -20.26 11.99 14.86
N LYS A 83 -20.54 13.30 14.77
CA LYS A 83 -19.54 14.29 14.33
C LYS A 83 -18.33 14.39 15.27
N GLU A 84 -18.55 14.28 16.58
CA GLU A 84 -17.47 14.33 17.57
C GLU A 84 -16.62 13.05 17.51
N LEU A 85 -17.23 11.90 17.24
CA LEU A 85 -16.49 10.64 17.03
C LEU A 85 -15.62 10.67 15.77
N VAL A 86 -16.15 11.21 14.66
CA VAL A 86 -15.40 11.42 13.43
C VAL A 86 -14.20 12.35 13.67
N ALA A 87 -14.43 13.48 14.33
CA ALA A 87 -13.35 14.42 14.68
C ALA A 87 -12.31 13.77 15.60
N ALA A 88 -12.74 12.94 16.56
CA ALA A 88 -11.82 12.24 17.46
C ALA A 88 -10.94 11.23 16.71
N VAL A 89 -11.48 10.48 15.74
CA VAL A 89 -10.66 9.56 14.92
C VAL A 89 -9.67 10.33 14.07
N ALA A 90 -10.13 11.40 13.39
CA ALA A 90 -9.26 12.24 12.58
C ALA A 90 -8.13 12.85 13.42
N GLN A 91 -8.44 13.43 14.58
CA GLN A 91 -7.47 14.01 15.49
C GLN A 91 -6.48 12.96 16.03
N MET A 92 -6.97 11.77 16.40
CA MET A 92 -6.11 10.66 16.84
C MET A 92 -5.10 10.28 15.74
N ILE A 93 -5.56 10.14 14.49
CA ILE A 93 -4.70 9.79 13.35
C ILE A 93 -3.72 10.92 13.05
N GLU A 94 -4.14 12.18 13.10
CA GLU A 94 -3.29 13.34 12.84
C GLU A 94 -2.16 13.46 13.88
N THR A 95 -2.48 13.25 15.16
CA THR A 95 -1.54 13.43 16.28
C THR A 95 -0.74 12.18 16.65
N GLN A 96 -1.00 11.04 15.99
CA GLN A 96 -0.25 9.80 16.19
C GLN A 96 1.23 9.98 15.80
N GLN A 97 2.11 9.47 16.66
CA GLN A 97 3.56 9.46 16.43
C GLN A 97 3.94 8.58 15.23
N ASP A 98 5.11 8.82 14.65
CA ASP A 98 5.60 8.16 13.44
C ASP A 98 5.81 6.65 13.58
N ASN A 99 5.74 6.09 14.80
CA ASN A 99 5.82 4.66 15.04
C ASN A 99 4.46 3.93 15.01
N TRP A 100 3.38 4.63 14.65
CA TRP A 100 2.02 4.08 14.56
C TRP A 100 1.56 3.92 13.12
N THR A 101 0.90 2.80 12.88
CA THR A 101 0.37 2.42 11.58
C THR A 101 -1.03 1.86 11.78
N LEU A 102 -2.03 2.59 11.25
CA LEU A 102 -3.45 2.21 11.31
C LEU A 102 -4.00 2.10 9.90
N ALA A 103 -4.51 0.91 9.56
CA ALA A 103 -5.08 0.60 8.26
C ALA A 103 -6.48 0.01 8.39
N VAL A 104 -7.33 0.20 7.38
CA VAL A 104 -8.73 -0.27 7.38
C VAL A 104 -9.09 -0.95 6.06
N LEU A 105 -9.80 -2.06 6.17
CA LEU A 105 -10.39 -2.79 5.06
C LEU A 105 -11.92 -2.65 5.13
N VAL A 106 -12.51 -2.12 4.06
CA VAL A 106 -13.93 -1.76 3.95
C VAL A 106 -14.60 -2.52 2.80
N PRO A 107 -15.92 -2.73 2.81
CA PRO A 107 -16.58 -3.64 1.85
C PRO A 107 -16.68 -3.07 0.42
N ASP A 108 -16.68 -1.73 0.27
CA ASP A 108 -16.94 -1.09 -1.02
C ASP A 108 -16.35 0.33 -1.14
N GLN A 109 -16.64 0.98 -2.27
CA GLN A 109 -16.21 2.36 -2.53
C GLN A 109 -16.87 3.40 -1.62
N MET A 110 -18.08 3.14 -1.12
CA MET A 110 -18.74 4.03 -0.19
C MET A 110 -18.03 3.99 1.18
N GLY A 111 -17.77 2.79 1.70
CA GLY A 111 -16.98 2.60 2.90
C GLY A 111 -15.59 3.22 2.79
N LYS A 112 -14.98 3.18 1.59
CA LYS A 112 -13.69 3.88 1.35
C LYS A 112 -13.83 5.39 1.49
N ARG A 113 -14.86 5.99 0.90
CA ARG A 113 -15.12 7.44 1.01
C ARG A 113 -15.38 7.84 2.46
N GLU A 114 -16.16 7.06 3.19
CA GLU A 114 -16.43 7.28 4.61
C GLU A 114 -15.17 7.17 5.47
N ALA A 115 -14.37 6.13 5.29
CA ALA A 115 -13.10 5.98 5.99
C ALA A 115 -12.17 7.19 5.75
N MET A 116 -12.09 7.70 4.52
CA MET A 116 -11.36 8.93 4.22
C MET A 116 -11.93 10.15 4.97
N GLN A 117 -13.26 10.29 5.04
CA GLN A 117 -13.92 11.36 5.81
C GLN A 117 -13.65 11.24 7.32
N TYR A 118 -13.44 10.04 7.82
CA TYR A 118 -13.09 9.79 9.23
C TYR A 118 -11.62 10.08 9.55
N GLY A 119 -10.80 10.37 8.52
CA GLY A 119 -9.38 10.72 8.67
C GLY A 119 -8.41 9.57 8.40
N PHE A 120 -8.88 8.39 7.97
CA PHE A 120 -7.97 7.33 7.55
C PHE A 120 -7.19 7.77 6.29
N PRO A 121 -5.85 7.59 6.26
CA PRO A 121 -5.07 7.91 5.08
C PRO A 121 -5.56 7.08 3.88
N LYS A 122 -5.70 7.71 2.72
CA LYS A 122 -6.20 7.08 1.48
C LYS A 122 -5.52 5.74 1.17
N ASP A 123 -4.22 5.68 1.42
CA ASP A 123 -3.34 4.56 1.07
C ASP A 123 -3.21 3.52 2.20
N ASN A 124 -3.87 3.79 3.32
CA ASN A 124 -4.16 2.84 4.40
C ASN A 124 -5.59 2.29 4.34
N ILE A 125 -6.32 2.54 3.23
CA ILE A 125 -7.67 1.99 3.01
C ILE A 125 -7.66 1.00 1.83
N ALA A 126 -8.02 -0.25 2.10
CA ALA A 126 -8.24 -1.27 1.09
C ALA A 126 -9.73 -1.66 1.02
N ILE A 127 -10.19 -2.06 -0.17
CA ILE A 127 -11.53 -2.60 -0.36
C ILE A 127 -11.40 -4.12 -0.44
N TRP A 128 -12.30 -4.84 0.25
CA TRP A 128 -12.40 -6.29 0.17
C TRP A 128 -13.85 -6.70 -0.12
N ASP A 129 -14.03 -7.84 -0.78
CA ASP A 129 -15.36 -8.39 -1.03
C ASP A 129 -15.89 -9.08 0.23
N ALA A 130 -16.76 -8.38 0.96
CA ALA A 130 -17.41 -8.89 2.15
C ALA A 130 -18.52 -9.93 1.88
N THR A 131 -18.90 -10.11 0.62
CA THR A 131 -20.04 -10.97 0.23
C THR A 131 -19.62 -12.39 -0.14
N SER A 132 -18.31 -12.66 -0.24
CA SER A 132 -17.80 -13.98 -0.65
C SER A 132 -16.72 -14.52 0.29
N THR A 133 -16.66 -15.85 0.39
CA THR A 133 -15.58 -16.54 1.13
C THR A 133 -14.22 -16.28 0.51
N GLN A 134 -14.16 -16.14 -0.82
CA GLN A 134 -12.94 -15.80 -1.53
C GLN A 134 -12.45 -14.39 -1.17
N GLY A 135 -13.36 -13.42 -1.04
CA GLY A 135 -13.02 -12.06 -0.63
C GLY A 135 -12.36 -11.97 0.74
N LEU A 136 -12.77 -12.81 1.70
CA LEU A 136 -12.10 -12.91 2.99
C LEU A 136 -10.67 -13.48 2.88
N GLN A 137 -10.45 -14.47 2.00
CA GLN A 137 -9.11 -15.00 1.74
C GLN A 137 -8.21 -13.94 1.12
N GLU A 138 -8.72 -13.18 0.15
CA GLU A 138 -8.01 -12.08 -0.49
C GLU A 138 -7.68 -10.97 0.52
N ALA A 139 -8.61 -10.60 1.41
CA ALA A 139 -8.36 -9.67 2.51
C ALA A 139 -7.23 -10.16 3.43
N GLY A 140 -7.22 -11.46 3.76
CA GLY A 140 -6.16 -12.08 4.53
C GLY A 140 -4.80 -12.00 3.84
N GLN A 141 -4.74 -12.24 2.54
CA GLN A 141 -3.52 -12.08 1.74
C GLN A 141 -3.03 -10.62 1.73
N VAL A 142 -3.94 -9.65 1.55
CA VAL A 142 -3.59 -8.23 1.59
C VAL A 142 -3.00 -7.82 2.95
N ILE A 143 -3.59 -8.28 4.05
CA ILE A 143 -3.07 -8.05 5.41
C ILE A 143 -1.69 -8.70 5.60
N GLN A 144 -1.53 -9.94 5.12
CA GLN A 144 -0.25 -10.65 5.20
C GLN A 144 0.85 -9.90 4.44
N GLU A 145 0.62 -9.54 3.18
CA GLU A 145 1.60 -8.80 2.37
C GLU A 145 1.93 -7.42 2.97
N ALA A 146 0.93 -6.71 3.49
CA ALA A 146 1.12 -5.44 4.18
C ALA A 146 1.98 -5.60 5.44
N THR A 147 1.75 -6.67 6.22
CA THR A 147 2.53 -6.99 7.41
C THR A 147 3.97 -7.33 7.06
N GLU A 148 4.20 -8.17 6.06
CA GLU A 148 5.54 -8.53 5.59
C GLU A 148 6.33 -7.29 5.13
N LYS A 149 5.70 -6.39 4.36
CA LYS A 149 6.31 -5.13 3.94
C LYS A 149 6.66 -4.23 5.12
N PHE A 150 5.74 -4.12 6.08
CA PHE A 150 5.99 -3.36 7.29
C PHE A 150 7.22 -3.92 8.03
N MET A 151 7.31 -5.24 8.19
CA MET A 151 8.46 -5.90 8.84
C MET A 151 9.77 -5.70 8.07
N VAL A 152 9.76 -5.71 6.74
CA VAL A 152 10.94 -5.37 5.93
C VAL A 152 11.33 -3.91 6.12
N GLY A 153 10.37 -2.97 6.06
CA GLY A 153 10.62 -1.55 6.31
C GLY A 153 11.23 -1.29 7.69
N ARG A 154 10.83 -2.06 8.70
CA ARG A 154 11.43 -2.00 10.05
C ARG A 154 12.93 -2.28 10.06
N THR A 155 13.41 -3.22 9.25
CA THR A 155 14.86 -3.49 9.12
C THR A 155 15.63 -2.30 8.54
N GLN A 156 14.93 -1.39 7.87
CA GLN A 156 15.47 -0.18 7.25
C GLN A 156 15.25 1.08 8.10
N GLY A 157 14.74 0.92 9.33
CA GLY A 157 14.48 2.03 10.26
C GLY A 157 13.12 2.71 10.11
N ILE A 158 12.23 2.19 9.24
CA ILE A 158 10.85 2.68 9.16
C ILE A 158 10.09 2.20 10.40
N ARG A 159 9.56 3.14 11.18
CA ARG A 159 8.84 2.82 12.42
C ARG A 159 7.33 2.85 12.26
N GLY A 160 6.80 3.45 11.20
CA GLY A 160 5.36 3.50 10.90
C GLY A 160 5.09 3.90 9.45
N SER A 161 3.86 3.69 8.98
CA SER A 161 3.46 3.96 7.60
C SER A 161 2.05 4.53 7.48
N ARG A 162 1.91 5.56 6.63
CA ARG A 162 0.62 6.13 6.21
C ARG A 162 0.15 5.55 4.85
N SER A 163 0.87 4.55 4.34
CA SER A 163 0.74 4.02 2.98
C SER A 163 1.01 2.50 2.93
N VAL A 164 0.31 1.75 3.80
CA VAL A 164 0.49 0.31 4.07
C VAL A 164 -0.04 -0.57 2.94
N PHE A 165 -1.11 -0.15 2.27
CA PHE A 165 -1.72 -0.91 1.18
C PHE A 165 -1.32 -0.41 -0.21
N SER A 166 -0.66 0.74 -0.30
CA SER A 166 -0.06 1.17 -1.57
C SER A 166 1.13 0.28 -1.90
N MET A 167 0.88 -0.71 -2.75
CA MET A 167 1.91 -1.24 -3.64
C MET A 167 2.08 -0.25 -4.80
N SER A 168 2.78 0.88 -4.60
CA SER A 168 3.27 1.70 -5.73
C SER A 168 3.95 3.02 -5.37
N ALA A 169 4.70 3.48 -6.38
CA ALA A 169 5.22 4.80 -6.77
C ALA A 169 5.37 5.93 -5.74
N GLU A 170 4.43 6.19 -4.82
CA GLU A 170 4.54 7.30 -3.85
C GLU A 170 5.70 7.10 -2.85
N VAL A 171 6.12 5.85 -2.62
CA VAL A 171 7.35 5.53 -1.89
C VAL A 171 8.60 6.05 -2.63
N VAL A 172 8.51 6.30 -3.94
CA VAL A 172 9.59 6.90 -4.73
C VAL A 172 9.59 8.40 -4.53
N ASN A 173 10.49 8.90 -3.69
CA ASN A 173 10.82 10.31 -3.62
C ASN A 173 12.35 10.47 -3.58
N LYS A 174 12.84 11.71 -3.56
CA LYS A 174 14.28 11.98 -3.57
C LYS A 174 14.99 11.40 -2.35
N ASP A 175 14.34 11.41 -1.20
CA ASP A 175 14.92 10.93 0.05
C ASP A 175 15.01 9.40 0.06
N THR A 176 14.00 8.69 -0.45
CA THR A 176 14.03 7.22 -0.54
C THR A 176 15.00 6.71 -1.60
N ILE A 177 15.15 7.41 -2.74
CA ILE A 177 16.18 7.10 -3.74
C ILE A 177 17.57 7.26 -3.15
N LYS A 178 17.81 8.36 -2.41
CA LYS A 178 19.10 8.63 -1.75
C LYS A 178 19.39 7.61 -0.65
N ALA A 179 18.40 7.30 0.19
CA ALA A 179 18.52 6.30 1.25
C ALA A 179 18.78 4.89 0.69
N ALA A 180 18.20 4.54 -0.45
CA ALA A 180 18.43 3.27 -1.14
C ALA A 180 19.80 3.18 -1.85
N GLY A 181 20.60 4.26 -1.83
CA GLY A 181 21.91 4.29 -2.47
C GLY A 181 21.85 4.17 -4.00
N LEU A 182 20.70 4.49 -4.61
CA LEU A 182 20.53 4.40 -6.06
C LEU A 182 21.31 5.52 -6.75
N THR A 183 22.30 5.16 -7.56
CA THR A 183 23.02 6.09 -8.43
C THR A 183 22.27 6.22 -9.77
N PRO A 184 22.11 7.44 -10.29
CA PRO A 184 21.50 7.61 -11.61
C PRO A 184 22.38 6.98 -12.69
N LEU A 185 21.75 6.42 -13.72
CA LEU A 185 22.45 5.97 -14.93
C LEU A 185 23.12 7.14 -15.64
N ASN A 186 24.19 6.85 -16.37
CA ASN A 186 24.81 7.84 -17.24
C ASN A 186 23.83 8.18 -18.38
N PRO A 187 23.57 9.46 -18.71
CA PRO A 187 22.66 9.83 -19.79
C PRO A 187 23.00 9.23 -21.16
N SER A 188 24.26 8.79 -21.38
CA SER A 188 24.68 8.07 -22.59
C SER A 188 24.17 6.63 -22.67
N ASP A 189 23.77 6.04 -21.56
CA ASP A 189 23.47 4.61 -21.44
C ASP A 189 21.99 4.29 -21.70
N TYR A 190 21.18 5.32 -21.94
CA TYR A 190 19.75 5.15 -22.19
C TYR A 190 19.14 6.18 -23.13
N HIS A 191 18.02 5.80 -23.72
CA HIS A 191 17.18 6.64 -24.55
C HIS A 191 15.74 6.64 -24.03
N LEU A 192 15.14 7.81 -23.90
CA LEU A 192 13.72 7.98 -23.62
C LEU A 192 12.99 8.26 -24.94
N ILE A 193 12.30 7.26 -25.46
CA ILE A 193 11.65 7.30 -26.77
C ILE A 193 10.14 7.51 -26.54
N PRO A 194 9.54 8.63 -27.00
CA PRO A 194 8.11 8.84 -26.88
C PRO A 194 7.34 7.83 -27.74
N VAL A 195 6.18 7.39 -27.26
CA VAL A 195 5.27 6.48 -27.98
C VAL A 195 4.11 7.29 -28.53
N THR A 196 4.11 7.51 -29.85
CA THR A 196 3.10 8.36 -30.51
C THR A 196 1.91 7.57 -31.06
N ARG A 197 2.03 6.25 -31.17
CA ARG A 197 0.97 5.34 -31.64
C ARG A 197 1.11 3.96 -31.02
N ASP A 198 0.05 3.16 -31.11
CA ASP A 198 0.09 1.76 -30.73
C ASP A 198 1.09 0.99 -31.61
N ALA A 199 2.02 0.30 -30.94
CA ALA A 199 3.02 -0.55 -31.59
C ALA A 199 3.51 -1.64 -30.63
N ALA A 200 4.03 -2.72 -31.18
CA ALA A 200 4.84 -3.67 -30.42
C ALA A 200 6.18 -3.02 -30.05
N ILE A 201 6.69 -3.32 -28.86
CA ILE A 201 7.91 -2.69 -28.33
C ILE A 201 9.11 -2.89 -29.26
N ARG A 202 9.28 -4.08 -29.86
CA ARG A 202 10.36 -4.33 -30.82
C ARG A 202 10.26 -3.43 -32.03
N ASP A 203 9.07 -3.40 -32.66
CA ASP A 203 8.83 -2.60 -33.86
C ASP A 203 9.04 -1.12 -33.57
N TRP A 204 8.63 -0.65 -32.39
CA TRP A 204 8.83 0.73 -31.97
C TRP A 204 10.30 1.10 -31.86
N ILE A 205 11.10 0.29 -31.18
CA ILE A 205 12.55 0.50 -31.03
C ILE A 205 13.26 0.48 -32.39
N VAL A 206 12.94 -0.49 -33.26
CA VAL A 206 13.54 -0.58 -34.60
C VAL A 206 13.14 0.60 -35.47
N SER A 207 11.86 0.99 -35.47
CA SER A 207 11.38 2.14 -36.24
C SER A 207 11.97 3.48 -35.76
N SER A 208 12.43 3.51 -34.51
CA SER A 208 13.11 4.66 -33.89
C SER A 208 14.63 4.66 -34.16
N GLY A 209 15.13 3.77 -35.03
CA GLY A 209 16.53 3.73 -35.47
C GLY A 209 17.48 2.93 -34.58
N HIS A 210 16.96 2.13 -33.64
CA HIS A 210 17.77 1.35 -32.71
C HIS A 210 17.72 -0.15 -32.98
N THR A 211 18.79 -0.85 -32.62
CA THR A 211 18.81 -2.32 -32.66
C THR A 211 18.14 -2.89 -31.42
N TYR A 212 17.00 -3.57 -31.59
CA TYR A 212 16.29 -4.16 -30.46
C TYR A 212 17.01 -5.40 -29.90
N ARG A 213 17.20 -5.43 -28.58
CA ARG A 213 17.66 -6.60 -27.82
C ARG A 213 16.62 -6.97 -26.77
N THR A 214 16.30 -8.26 -26.65
CA THR A 214 15.37 -8.76 -25.63
C THR A 214 15.89 -8.40 -24.23
N GLY A 215 15.05 -7.74 -23.42
CA GLY A 215 15.43 -7.26 -22.09
C GLY A 215 16.07 -5.86 -22.07
N GLY A 216 16.41 -5.27 -23.23
CA GLY A 216 16.97 -3.91 -23.32
C GLY A 216 15.93 -2.79 -23.36
N ALA A 217 14.64 -3.11 -23.33
CA ALA A 217 13.58 -2.11 -23.40
C ALA A 217 12.60 -2.23 -22.22
N PHE A 218 12.21 -1.09 -21.68
CA PHE A 218 11.30 -0.98 -20.54
C PHE A 218 10.10 -0.13 -20.94
N TYR A 219 8.89 -0.62 -20.66
CA TYR A 219 7.66 0.13 -20.92
C TYR A 219 7.26 0.92 -19.69
N GLN A 220 6.78 2.14 -19.89
CA GLN A 220 6.15 2.91 -18.83
C GLN A 220 4.91 2.19 -18.31
N LEU A 221 4.80 2.07 -16.98
CA LEU A 221 3.63 1.47 -16.35
C LEU A 221 2.44 2.44 -16.43
N SER A 222 1.53 2.20 -17.37
CA SER A 222 0.32 3.03 -17.57
C SER A 222 -0.99 2.33 -17.17
N LYS A 223 -0.94 1.02 -16.91
CA LYS A 223 -2.06 0.20 -16.44
C LYS A 223 -1.59 -0.84 -15.45
N SER A 224 -2.51 -1.43 -14.69
CA SER A 224 -2.17 -2.44 -13.69
C SER A 224 -1.56 -3.67 -14.35
N GLU A 225 -0.43 -4.16 -13.84
CA GLU A 225 0.34 -5.25 -14.44
C GLU A 225 0.85 -6.23 -13.38
N LYS A 226 0.87 -7.52 -13.72
CA LYS A 226 1.59 -8.53 -12.93
C LYS A 226 3.06 -8.53 -13.33
N ILE A 227 3.94 -8.34 -12.35
CA ILE A 227 5.38 -8.26 -12.55
C ILE A 227 6.06 -9.47 -11.92
N GLN A 228 6.74 -10.23 -12.76
CA GLN A 228 7.55 -11.37 -12.35
C GLN A 228 8.81 -10.91 -11.58
N PRO A 229 9.33 -11.73 -10.64
CA PRO A 229 10.54 -11.42 -9.86
C PRO A 229 11.74 -11.00 -10.71
N ARG A 230 11.96 -11.74 -11.80
CA ARG A 230 13.10 -11.55 -12.71
C ARG A 230 13.09 -10.24 -13.51
N LYS A 231 11.95 -9.53 -13.57
CA LYS A 231 11.87 -8.29 -14.37
C LYS A 231 12.49 -7.14 -13.58
N GLN A 232 13.39 -6.43 -14.23
CA GLN A 232 13.98 -5.22 -13.68
C GLN A 232 12.98 -4.06 -13.70
N ILE A 233 13.16 -3.15 -12.74
CA ILE A 233 12.41 -1.90 -12.63
C ILE A 233 13.36 -0.74 -12.78
N ALA A 234 12.93 0.27 -13.53
CA ALA A 234 13.59 1.56 -13.62
C ALA A 234 12.62 2.67 -13.19
N VAL A 235 13.18 3.72 -12.62
CA VAL A 235 12.47 4.88 -12.09
C VAL A 235 13.04 6.12 -12.75
N LEU A 236 12.18 6.97 -13.32
CA LEU A 236 12.55 8.23 -13.97
C LEU A 236 12.14 9.41 -13.11
N GLU A 237 13.08 10.31 -12.77
CA GLU A 237 12.78 11.62 -12.20
C GLU A 237 12.33 12.58 -13.31
N LYS A 238 11.07 13.00 -13.31
CA LYS A 238 10.48 13.80 -14.40
C LYS A 238 11.13 15.17 -14.60
N LYS A 239 11.67 15.77 -13.53
CA LYS A 239 12.29 17.11 -13.58
C LYS A 239 13.64 17.12 -14.30
N THR A 240 14.40 16.04 -14.18
CA THR A 240 15.80 15.96 -14.65
C THR A 240 15.99 14.91 -15.75
N ASP A 241 14.95 14.14 -16.02
CA ASP A 241 14.96 12.91 -16.82
C ASP A 241 16.06 11.91 -16.42
N ARG A 242 16.47 11.90 -15.14
CA ARG A 242 17.42 10.91 -14.60
C ARG A 242 16.74 9.57 -14.34
N ILE A 243 17.41 8.50 -14.76
CA ILE A 243 16.96 7.11 -14.54
C ILE A 243 17.73 6.48 -13.38
N TYR A 244 17.01 5.80 -12.51
CA TYR A 244 17.52 4.97 -11.42
C TYR A 244 17.05 3.52 -11.66
N THR A 245 17.95 2.55 -11.57
CA THR A 245 17.64 1.12 -11.84
C THR A 245 18.37 0.21 -10.85
N GLY A 246 18.09 -1.09 -10.89
CA GLY A 246 18.75 -2.12 -10.10
C GLY A 246 17.83 -2.75 -9.03
N PRO A 247 18.34 -3.71 -8.23
CA PRO A 247 17.55 -4.41 -7.22
C PRO A 247 16.90 -3.46 -6.21
N GLN A 248 17.60 -2.38 -5.86
CA GLN A 248 17.10 -1.37 -4.94
C GLN A 248 15.88 -0.62 -5.49
N ALA A 249 15.75 -0.45 -6.81
CA ALA A 249 14.56 0.16 -7.41
C ALA A 249 13.31 -0.72 -7.25
N ARG A 250 13.48 -2.05 -7.22
CA ARG A 250 12.40 -3.00 -6.95
C ARG A 250 11.95 -2.93 -5.48
N ILE A 251 12.92 -2.92 -4.56
CA ILE A 251 12.69 -2.78 -3.11
C ILE A 251 11.99 -1.46 -2.80
N LEU A 252 12.41 -0.38 -3.45
CA LEU A 252 11.85 0.96 -3.26
C LEU A 252 10.38 1.05 -3.68
N LEU A 253 9.92 0.21 -4.61
CA LEU A 253 8.50 0.07 -4.93
C LEU A 253 7.75 -0.91 -4.02
N GLY A 254 8.40 -1.39 -2.96
CA GLY A 254 7.87 -2.38 -2.03
C GLY A 254 7.57 -3.73 -2.69
N LEU A 255 8.22 -4.05 -3.80
CA LEU A 255 7.91 -5.25 -4.57
C LEU A 255 8.64 -6.45 -3.99
N PRO A 256 7.91 -7.53 -3.66
CA PRO A 256 8.54 -8.74 -3.18
C PRO A 256 9.29 -9.47 -4.31
N ASP A 257 10.12 -10.44 -3.93
CA ASP A 257 10.78 -11.37 -4.86
C ASP A 257 9.84 -12.50 -5.34
N VAL A 258 8.54 -12.24 -5.32
CA VAL A 258 7.49 -13.09 -5.93
C VAL A 258 6.72 -12.29 -6.99
N GLU A 259 5.85 -12.97 -7.74
CA GLU A 259 4.99 -12.30 -8.71
C GLU A 259 4.00 -11.38 -7.98
N ALA A 260 4.05 -10.08 -8.28
CA ALA A 260 3.22 -9.08 -7.63
C ALA A 260 2.49 -8.22 -8.66
N ARG A 261 1.25 -7.82 -8.35
CA ARG A 261 0.48 -6.91 -9.20
C ARG A 261 0.76 -5.46 -8.78
N ILE A 262 1.25 -4.65 -9.70
CA ILE A 262 1.47 -3.22 -9.50
C ILE A 262 0.40 -2.43 -10.22
N LYS A 263 -0.15 -1.41 -9.56
CA LYS A 263 -1.01 -0.42 -10.20
C LYS A 263 -0.19 0.81 -10.57
N PRO A 264 -0.37 1.41 -11.75
CA PRO A 264 0.20 2.71 -12.05
C PRO A 264 -0.41 3.68 -11.05
N ASP A 265 0.43 4.27 -10.21
CA ASP A 265 -0.01 5.29 -9.26
C ASP A 265 0.53 6.64 -9.70
N HIS A 266 -0.22 7.68 -9.37
CA HIS A 266 0.13 9.03 -9.76
C HIS A 266 1.23 9.55 -8.83
N ASN A 267 2.48 9.49 -9.28
CA ASN A 267 3.59 10.18 -8.63
C ASN A 267 3.92 11.45 -9.42
N ASP A 268 3.92 12.61 -8.77
CA ASP A 268 4.18 13.90 -9.42
C ASP A 268 5.61 14.03 -9.94
N ASP A 269 6.59 13.51 -9.21
CA ASP A 269 8.02 13.67 -9.48
C ASP A 269 8.63 12.50 -10.28
N PHE A 270 8.01 11.30 -10.24
CA PHE A 270 8.61 10.08 -10.76
C PHE A 270 7.71 9.28 -11.72
N THR A 271 8.33 8.50 -12.61
CA THR A 271 7.65 7.58 -13.55
C THR A 271 8.29 6.20 -13.48
N ILE A 272 7.47 5.15 -13.38
CA ILE A 272 7.94 3.76 -13.29
C ILE A 272 7.99 3.11 -14.67
N PHE A 273 9.09 2.42 -14.93
CA PHE A 273 9.34 1.62 -16.12
C PHE A 273 9.60 0.16 -15.74
N VAL A 274 9.04 -0.76 -16.51
CA VAL A 274 9.15 -2.20 -16.28
C VAL A 274 9.81 -2.86 -17.46
N GLN A 275 10.82 -3.70 -17.21
CA GLN A 275 11.53 -4.43 -18.26
C GLN A 275 10.58 -5.33 -19.07
N SER A 276 10.65 -5.23 -20.40
CA SER A 276 10.00 -6.17 -21.29
C SER A 276 10.96 -7.26 -21.73
N THR A 277 10.58 -8.50 -21.46
CA THR A 277 11.18 -9.69 -22.08
C THR A 277 10.36 -10.19 -23.28
N SER A 278 9.23 -9.54 -23.58
CA SER A 278 8.38 -9.85 -24.74
C SER A 278 8.63 -8.87 -25.87
N VAL A 279 8.85 -9.41 -27.07
CA VAL A 279 9.02 -8.63 -28.31
C VAL A 279 7.71 -7.99 -28.78
N ASN A 280 6.57 -8.61 -28.44
CA ASN A 280 5.23 -8.22 -28.87
C ASN A 280 4.47 -7.42 -27.79
N ARG A 281 5.17 -6.89 -26.79
CA ARG A 281 4.56 -6.05 -25.75
C ARG A 281 3.97 -4.80 -26.40
N LYS A 282 2.64 -4.63 -26.32
CA LYS A 282 1.96 -3.44 -26.82
C LYS A 282 2.31 -2.24 -25.95
N LEU A 283 2.76 -1.17 -26.57
CA LEU A 283 3.01 0.13 -25.94
C LEU A 283 1.75 0.99 -26.04
N ALA A 284 1.44 1.73 -24.97
CA ALA A 284 0.32 2.66 -24.97
C ALA A 284 0.75 4.01 -25.57
N PRO A 285 -0.09 4.70 -26.36
CA PRO A 285 0.20 6.03 -26.87
C PRO A 285 0.32 7.03 -25.72
N ASN A 286 1.02 8.14 -25.94
CA ASN A 286 1.27 9.18 -24.93
C ASN A 286 2.06 8.67 -23.71
N THR A 287 2.83 7.59 -23.89
CA THR A 287 3.78 7.10 -22.89
C THR A 287 5.21 7.19 -23.44
N ARG A 288 6.20 6.85 -22.62
CA ARG A 288 7.60 6.70 -23.04
C ARG A 288 8.04 5.24 -22.96
N VAL A 289 9.03 4.89 -23.77
CA VAL A 289 9.85 3.68 -23.62
C VAL A 289 11.23 4.10 -23.20
N LEU A 290 11.73 3.46 -22.15
CA LEU A 290 13.14 3.54 -21.79
C LEU A 290 13.88 2.42 -22.53
N PHE A 291 14.84 2.78 -23.35
CA PHE A 291 15.68 1.85 -24.09
C PHE A 291 17.12 1.94 -23.58
N MET A 292 17.70 0.78 -23.24
CA MET A 292 19.06 0.61 -22.76
C MET A 292 19.75 -0.38 -23.72
N PRO A 293 20.60 0.10 -24.65
CA PRO A 293 21.20 -0.70 -25.73
C PRO A 293 22.17 -1.80 -25.27
#